data_AF-A0A372QRW4-F1
#
_entry.id   AF-A0A372QRW4-F1
#
_cell.length_a   1.000
_cell.length_b   1.000
_cell.length_c   1.000
_cell.angle_alpha   90.00
_cell.angle_beta   90.00
_cell.angle_gamma   90.00
#
_symmetry.space_group_name_H-M   'P 1'
#
loop_
_entity.id
_entity.type
_entity.pdbx_description
1 polymer ?
#
loop_
_entity_poly.entity_id
_entity_poly.type
_entity_poly.pdbx_seq_one_letter_code
_entity_poly.pdbx_strand_id
1 'polypeptide(L)'
;MASIISRWINKVDVNCNFSYLRELYLPYKFQLLLRGSRDGFTPKKFHELCDGKPYTVTIIKIKGAEEIIGGYNPSKWESSGGWVVTKDSFIFSFKNNDIKNAIISNIEKTNEALYCGSQNGPDFADIILWARNESTDYTSLVCKKRHHEKSIRETEGNFTMDDYEVFQILKR
;
A
#
# COMPACT_ATOMS: atom_id res chain seq x y z
N MET A 1 -2.49 -5.41 -12.14
CA MET A 1 -2.44 -4.77 -10.81
C MET A 1 -3.55 -3.72 -10.61
N ALA A 2 -3.55 -2.61 -11.36
CA ALA A 2 -4.54 -1.54 -11.19
C ALA A 2 -6.01 -2.01 -11.28
N SER A 3 -6.32 -2.97 -12.17
CA SER A 3 -7.66 -3.56 -12.29
C SER A 3 -8.10 -4.34 -11.05
N ILE A 4 -7.22 -5.14 -10.47
CA ILE A 4 -7.50 -5.95 -9.26
C ILE A 4 -7.74 -5.05 -8.06
N ILE A 5 -6.84 -4.08 -7.86
CA ILE A 5 -6.96 -3.11 -6.76
C ILE A 5 -8.28 -2.34 -6.90
N SER A 6 -8.61 -1.89 -8.12
CA SER A 6 -9.89 -1.21 -8.40
C SER A 6 -11.11 -2.08 -8.11
N ARG A 7 -11.05 -3.38 -8.42
CA ARG A 7 -12.12 -4.35 -8.13
C ARG A 7 -12.30 -4.54 -6.63
N TRP A 8 -11.20 -4.67 -5.89
CA TRP A 8 -11.23 -4.87 -4.44
C TRP A 8 -11.77 -3.65 -3.71
N ILE A 9 -11.35 -2.44 -4.10
CA ILE A 9 -11.88 -1.17 -3.57
C ILE A 9 -13.40 -1.08 -3.76
N ASN A 10 -13.90 -1.48 -4.93
CA ASN A 10 -15.32 -1.44 -5.24
C ASN A 10 -16.13 -2.58 -4.61
N LYS A 11 -15.50 -3.52 -3.88
CA LYS A 11 -16.13 -4.73 -3.33
C LYS A 11 -16.95 -5.49 -4.39
N VAL A 12 -16.47 -5.51 -5.64
CA VAL A 12 -17.20 -6.12 -6.77
C VAL A 12 -17.10 -7.64 -6.64
N ASP A 13 -18.26 -8.27 -6.54
CA ASP A 13 -18.38 -9.72 -6.52
C ASP A 13 -17.79 -10.32 -7.82
N VAL A 14 -16.90 -11.29 -7.64
CA VAL A 14 -16.17 -11.97 -8.72
C VAL A 14 -17.14 -12.79 -9.60
N ASN A 15 -18.36 -13.05 -9.11
CA ASN A 15 -19.40 -13.83 -9.79
C ASN A 15 -20.31 -13.03 -10.75
N CYS A 16 -20.10 -11.72 -10.94
CA CYS A 16 -20.86 -10.99 -11.95
C CYS A 16 -20.33 -11.27 -13.37
N ASN A 17 -21.17 -11.90 -14.20
CA ASN A 17 -20.95 -12.26 -15.63
C ASN A 17 -20.56 -11.09 -16.57
N PHE A 18 -20.42 -9.86 -16.05
CA PHE A 18 -20.01 -8.66 -16.77
C PHE A 18 -18.64 -8.10 -16.32
N SER A 19 -17.86 -8.89 -15.57
CA SER A 19 -16.56 -8.47 -15.01
C SER A 19 -15.54 -8.01 -16.08
N TYR A 20 -15.54 -8.62 -17.26
CA TYR A 20 -14.71 -8.24 -18.42
C TYR A 20 -15.03 -6.83 -18.95
N LEU A 21 -16.30 -6.40 -18.97
CA LEU A 21 -16.66 -5.05 -19.45
C LEU A 21 -16.20 -3.94 -18.48
N ARG A 22 -16.00 -4.25 -17.20
CA ARG A 22 -15.39 -3.30 -16.24
C ARG A 22 -13.88 -3.18 -16.39
N GLU A 23 -13.20 -4.13 -17.03
CA GLU A 23 -11.76 -3.98 -17.33
C GLU A 23 -11.50 -2.89 -18.39
N LEU A 24 -12.47 -2.68 -19.29
CA LEU A 24 -12.45 -1.60 -20.28
C LEU A 24 -12.77 -0.22 -19.66
N TYR A 25 -13.47 -0.21 -18.51
CA TYR A 25 -13.84 0.98 -17.75
C TYR A 25 -13.29 0.90 -16.32
N LEU A 26 -11.98 1.12 -16.16
CA LEU A 26 -11.44 1.43 -14.83
C LEU A 26 -12.09 2.74 -14.36
N PRO A 27 -12.96 2.76 -13.33
CA PRO A 27 -13.63 3.98 -12.88
C PRO A 27 -12.66 4.94 -12.17
N TYR A 28 -11.38 4.57 -12.15
CA TYR A 28 -10.34 5.24 -11.41
C TYR A 28 -9.20 5.68 -12.31
N LYS A 29 -8.66 6.85 -11.98
CA LYS A 29 -7.38 7.35 -12.45
C LYS A 29 -6.39 7.26 -11.29
N PHE A 30 -5.25 6.64 -11.53
CA PHE A 30 -4.15 6.56 -10.57
C PHE A 30 -3.21 7.72 -10.87
N GLN A 31 -3.18 8.71 -9.97
CA GLN A 31 -2.27 9.84 -10.05
C GLN A 31 -1.05 9.55 -9.21
N LEU A 32 0.14 9.48 -9.84
CA LEU A 32 1.40 9.31 -9.12
C LEU A 32 1.64 10.53 -8.22
N LEU A 33 1.79 10.30 -6.92
CA LEU A 33 2.20 11.30 -5.94
C LEU A 33 3.71 11.25 -5.75
N LEU A 34 4.23 10.05 -5.47
CA LEU A 34 5.63 9.83 -5.11
C LEU A 34 6.18 8.62 -5.85
N ARG A 35 7.43 8.70 -6.30
CA ARG A 35 8.27 7.57 -6.71
C ARG A 35 9.62 7.67 -6.01
N GLY A 36 10.03 6.63 -5.28
CA GLY A 36 11.26 6.63 -4.48
C GLY A 36 12.51 6.97 -5.29
N SER A 37 12.69 6.33 -6.46
CA SER A 37 13.80 6.62 -7.38
C SER A 37 13.82 8.04 -7.95
N ARG A 38 12.69 8.77 -7.92
CA ARG A 38 12.59 10.16 -8.40
C ARG A 38 12.70 11.16 -7.25
N ASP A 39 12.00 10.91 -6.15
CA ASP A 39 11.73 11.89 -5.11
C ASP A 39 12.56 11.64 -3.84
N GLY A 40 13.04 10.41 -3.62
CA GLY A 40 13.79 9.96 -2.46
C GLY A 40 13.05 8.97 -1.56
N PHE A 41 13.78 8.39 -0.60
CA PHE A 41 13.31 7.31 0.27
C PHE A 41 13.19 7.74 1.74
N THR A 42 12.88 9.02 1.99
CA THR A 42 12.78 9.57 3.34
C THR A 42 11.31 9.74 3.78
N PRO A 43 10.99 9.55 5.07
CA PRO A 43 9.66 9.86 5.61
C PRO A 43 9.23 11.31 5.32
N LYS A 44 10.17 12.26 5.43
CA LYS A 44 9.91 13.68 5.13
C LYS A 44 9.38 13.86 3.71
N LYS A 45 9.99 13.22 2.71
CA LYS A 45 9.52 13.32 1.33
C LYS A 45 8.14 12.67 1.15
N PHE A 46 7.91 11.55 1.82
CA PHE A 46 6.59 10.91 1.82
C PHE A 46 5.51 11.85 2.35
N HIS A 47 5.72 12.45 3.52
CA HIS A 47 4.76 13.37 4.12
C HIS A 47 4.57 14.65 3.30
N GLU A 48 5.64 15.24 2.75
CA GLU A 48 5.57 16.40 1.84
C GLU A 48 4.63 16.17 0.64
N LEU A 49 4.59 14.93 0.11
CA LEU A 49 3.85 14.60 -1.11
C LEU A 49 2.50 13.90 -0.85
N CYS A 50 2.34 13.22 0.29
CA CYS A 50 1.21 12.33 0.54
C CYS A 50 0.28 12.77 1.69
N ASP A 51 0.73 13.62 2.61
CA ASP A 51 -0.11 14.05 3.73
C ASP A 51 -1.37 14.79 3.25
N GLY A 52 -2.48 14.55 3.95
CA GLY A 52 -3.79 15.08 3.62
C GLY A 52 -4.44 14.45 2.38
N LYS A 53 -3.78 13.54 1.66
CA LYS A 53 -4.32 12.84 0.48
C LYS A 53 -5.01 11.53 0.89
N PRO A 54 -6.33 11.37 0.69
CA PRO A 54 -7.02 10.11 0.91
C PRO A 54 -6.94 9.20 -0.32
N TYR A 55 -7.42 7.97 -0.16
CA TYR A 55 -7.56 6.97 -1.23
C TYR A 55 -6.26 6.70 -1.97
N THR A 56 -5.21 6.39 -1.22
CA THR A 56 -3.89 6.13 -1.79
C THR A 56 -3.59 4.65 -1.89
N VAL A 57 -2.79 4.27 -2.88
CA VAL A 57 -2.20 2.94 -3.00
C VAL A 57 -0.69 3.09 -2.99
N THR A 58 -0.05 2.33 -2.12
CA THR A 58 1.41 2.18 -2.08
C THR A 58 1.78 0.88 -2.77
N ILE A 59 2.78 0.93 -3.65
CA ILE A 59 3.36 -0.20 -4.37
C ILE A 59 4.85 -0.25 -4.03
N ILE A 60 5.35 -1.39 -3.58
CA ILE A 60 6.75 -1.57 -3.19
C ILE A 60 7.31 -2.76 -3.98
N LYS A 61 8.39 -2.53 -4.71
CA LYS A 61 9.10 -3.57 -5.45
C LYS A 61 10.17 -4.17 -4.55
N ILE A 62 10.06 -5.45 -4.23
CA ILE A 62 11.04 -6.15 -3.39
C ILE A 62 12.34 -6.34 -4.17
N LYS A 63 13.46 -6.01 -3.54
CA LYS A 63 14.79 -6.13 -4.14
C LYS A 63 15.19 -7.60 -4.29
N GLY A 64 15.65 -7.97 -5.48
CA GLY A 64 16.12 -9.33 -5.77
C GLY A 64 15.02 -10.38 -5.87
N ALA A 65 13.75 -9.98 -5.93
CA ALA A 65 12.62 -10.87 -6.13
C ALA A 65 11.65 -10.30 -7.18
N GLU A 66 10.99 -11.17 -7.95
CA GLU A 66 9.84 -10.79 -8.78
C GLU A 66 8.58 -10.65 -7.93
N GLU A 67 8.67 -9.90 -6.84
CA GLU A 67 7.62 -9.72 -5.85
C GLU A 67 7.32 -8.23 -5.69
N ILE A 68 6.02 -7.91 -5.75
CA ILE A 68 5.50 -6.59 -5.43
C ILE A 68 4.56 -6.75 -4.24
N ILE A 69 4.75 -5.92 -3.21
CA ILE A 69 3.81 -5.81 -2.10
C ILE A 69 3.27 -4.39 -2.03
N GLY A 70 2.21 -4.20 -1.25
CA GLY A 70 1.65 -2.87 -1.10
C GLY A 70 0.39 -2.85 -0.25
N GLY A 71 -0.21 -1.67 -0.17
CA GLY A 71 -1.41 -1.46 0.61
C GLY A 71 -2.26 -0.33 0.06
N TYR A 72 -3.56 -0.43 0.32
CA TYR A 72 -4.54 0.61 0.05
C TYR A 72 -4.95 1.30 1.34
N ASN A 73 -4.81 2.62 1.36
CA ASN A 73 -5.27 3.47 2.45
C ASN A 73 -6.48 4.30 1.98
N PRO A 74 -7.69 4.06 2.52
CA PRO A 74 -8.87 4.88 2.21
C PRO A 74 -8.87 6.25 2.93
N SER A 75 -8.15 6.36 4.04
CA SER A 75 -8.04 7.55 4.88
C SER A 75 -6.90 8.47 4.40
N LYS A 76 -6.79 9.66 4.99
CA LYS A 76 -5.65 10.55 4.75
C LYS A 76 -4.41 10.05 5.48
N TRP A 77 -3.24 10.27 4.89
CA TRP A 77 -1.98 10.25 5.63
C TRP A 77 -1.83 11.52 6.45
N GLU A 78 -1.21 11.39 7.61
CA GLU A 78 -0.84 12.46 8.51
C GLU A 78 0.54 12.15 9.10
N SER A 79 1.15 13.12 9.77
CA SER A 79 2.48 13.00 10.41
C SER A 79 2.47 13.33 11.91
N SER A 80 1.29 13.58 12.50
CA SER A 80 1.14 13.97 13.91
C SER A 80 1.38 12.84 14.91
N GLY A 81 1.57 11.61 14.44
CA GLY A 81 1.61 10.40 15.26
C GLY A 81 0.21 9.81 15.50
N GLY A 82 0.17 8.50 15.70
CA GLY A 82 -1.03 7.77 16.12
C GLY A 82 -1.56 6.77 15.11
N TRP A 83 -2.48 5.94 15.59
CA TRP A 83 -3.18 4.94 14.80
C TRP A 83 -4.40 5.55 14.12
N VAL A 84 -4.61 5.21 12.85
CA VAL A 84 -5.79 5.56 12.08
C VAL A 84 -6.75 4.39 12.06
N VAL A 85 -8.00 4.66 12.42
CA VAL A 85 -9.08 3.68 12.39
C VAL A 85 -9.63 3.56 10.96
N THR A 86 -9.65 2.36 10.41
CA THR A 86 -10.40 2.07 9.18
C THR A 86 -10.67 0.58 9.03
N LYS A 87 -11.78 0.26 8.38
CA LYS A 87 -12.21 -1.11 8.03
C LYS A 87 -12.01 -1.46 6.56
N ASP A 88 -11.64 -0.48 5.74
CA ASP A 88 -11.56 -0.60 4.29
C ASP A 88 -10.10 -0.59 3.79
N SER A 89 -9.13 -0.63 4.72
CA SER A 89 -7.71 -0.84 4.40
C SER A 89 -7.44 -2.31 4.08
N PHE A 90 -6.52 -2.54 3.15
CA PHE A 90 -6.03 -3.88 2.85
C PHE A 90 -4.59 -3.81 2.34
N ILE A 91 -3.86 -4.90 2.56
CA ILE A 91 -2.54 -5.11 1.97
C ILE A 91 -2.61 -6.21 0.91
N PHE A 92 -1.63 -6.21 0.00
CA PHE A 92 -1.56 -7.17 -1.08
C PHE A 92 -0.14 -7.58 -1.42
N SER A 93 -0.02 -8.72 -2.10
CA SER A 93 1.20 -9.14 -2.79
C SER A 93 0.90 -9.74 -4.17
N PHE A 94 1.86 -9.58 -5.07
CA PHE A 94 1.88 -10.15 -6.41
C PHE A 94 3.25 -10.78 -6.64
N LYS A 95 3.26 -12.04 -7.11
CA LYS A 95 4.48 -12.75 -7.50
C LYS A 95 4.52 -12.94 -9.00
N ASN A 96 5.70 -12.83 -9.61
CA ASN A 96 5.97 -13.04 -11.04
C ASN A 96 5.05 -12.22 -11.96
N ASN A 97 4.57 -11.07 -11.48
CA ASN A 97 3.52 -10.27 -12.12
C ASN A 97 2.24 -11.05 -12.48
N ASP A 98 2.01 -12.22 -11.88
CA ASP A 98 0.85 -13.06 -12.13
C ASP A 98 -0.30 -12.66 -11.19
N ILE A 99 -1.37 -12.20 -11.82
CA ILE A 99 -2.63 -11.80 -11.20
C ILE A 99 -3.30 -12.97 -10.48
N LYS A 100 -3.12 -14.21 -10.97
CA LYS A 100 -3.77 -15.40 -10.40
C LYS A 100 -3.27 -15.73 -9.00
N ASN A 101 -2.03 -15.34 -8.70
CA ASN A 101 -1.38 -15.59 -7.41
C ASN A 101 -1.44 -14.36 -6.48
N ALA A 102 -2.31 -13.40 -6.79
CA ALA A 102 -2.49 -12.22 -5.96
C ALA A 102 -3.04 -12.62 -4.58
N ILE A 103 -2.33 -12.23 -3.53
CA ILE A 103 -2.84 -12.34 -2.16
C ILE A 103 -3.38 -10.96 -1.77
N ILE A 104 -4.62 -10.91 -1.32
CA ILE A 104 -5.20 -9.71 -0.71
C ILE A 104 -5.64 -10.08 0.70
N SER A 105 -5.29 -9.22 1.65
CA SER A 105 -5.48 -9.41 3.07
C SER A 105 -6.11 -8.13 3.63
N ASN A 106 -7.36 -8.21 4.09
CA ASN A 106 -8.03 -7.05 4.65
C ASN A 106 -7.55 -6.80 6.08
N ILE A 107 -7.71 -5.56 6.54
CA ILE A 107 -7.44 -5.24 7.93
C ILE A 107 -8.43 -5.98 8.85
N GLU A 108 -7.90 -6.71 9.83
CA GLU A 108 -8.67 -7.38 10.88
C GLU A 108 -8.77 -6.47 12.13
N LYS A 109 -7.63 -5.91 12.56
CA LYS A 109 -7.55 -5.00 13.70
C LYS A 109 -7.80 -3.54 13.29
N THR A 110 -9.06 -3.22 13.02
CA THR A 110 -9.47 -1.93 12.43
C THR A 110 -9.11 -0.67 13.21
N ASN A 111 -8.86 -0.76 14.52
CA ASN A 111 -8.45 0.37 15.36
C ASN A 111 -6.95 0.70 15.24
N GLU A 112 -6.16 -0.18 14.63
CA GLU A 112 -4.71 -0.06 14.41
C GLU A 112 -4.39 -0.37 12.94
N ALA A 113 -5.16 0.23 12.03
CA ALA A 113 -5.11 -0.13 10.62
C ALA A 113 -3.94 0.50 9.85
N LEU A 114 -3.56 1.71 10.25
CA LEU A 114 -2.47 2.49 9.67
C LEU A 114 -1.82 3.29 10.79
N TYR A 115 -0.52 3.56 10.67
CA TYR A 115 0.19 4.43 11.61
C TYR A 115 0.72 5.67 10.89
N CYS A 116 0.61 6.83 11.52
CA CYS A 116 0.89 8.14 10.92
C CYS A 116 1.94 8.92 11.71
N GLY A 117 3.10 8.32 11.97
CA GLY A 117 4.22 8.98 12.66
C GLY A 117 5.16 9.69 11.68
N SER A 118 5.76 10.81 12.09
CA SER A 118 6.67 11.61 11.24
C SER A 118 7.93 10.88 10.76
N GLN A 119 8.29 9.78 11.43
CA GLN A 119 9.41 8.92 11.09
C GLN A 119 9.00 7.71 10.22
N ASN A 120 7.70 7.56 9.97
CA ASN A 120 7.13 6.48 9.17
C ASN A 120 6.86 7.03 7.77
N GLY A 121 7.12 6.21 6.77
CA GLY A 121 6.54 6.39 5.45
C GLY A 121 5.14 5.77 5.42
N PRO A 122 4.82 5.00 4.38
CA PRO A 122 3.66 4.12 4.40
C PRO A 122 3.77 3.10 5.54
N ASP A 123 2.81 3.11 6.45
CA ASP A 123 2.67 2.14 7.53
C ASP A 123 1.24 1.58 7.55
N PHE A 124 1.12 0.34 7.07
CA PHE A 124 -0.12 -0.43 7.03
C PHE A 124 -0.17 -1.44 8.17
N ALA A 125 0.46 -1.16 9.33
CA ALA A 125 0.59 -2.01 10.51
C ALA A 125 1.40 -3.31 10.33
N ASP A 126 1.27 -3.95 9.18
CA ASP A 126 1.92 -5.19 8.77
C ASP A 126 2.94 -4.98 7.64
N ILE A 127 2.88 -3.84 6.94
CA ILE A 127 3.92 -3.33 6.04
C ILE A 127 4.38 -1.98 6.59
N ILE A 128 5.64 -1.88 7.01
CA ILE A 128 6.18 -0.72 7.70
C ILE A 128 7.43 -0.24 6.97
N LEU A 129 7.44 1.03 6.56
CA LEU A 129 8.64 1.76 6.13
C LEU A 129 8.96 2.81 7.20
N TRP A 130 10.12 2.70 7.86
CA TRP A 130 10.50 3.57 8.97
C TRP A 130 11.97 3.99 8.91
N ALA A 131 12.26 5.21 9.34
CA ALA A 131 13.61 5.74 9.46
C ALA A 131 13.90 6.25 10.88
N ARG A 132 15.16 6.17 11.32
CA ARG A 132 15.59 6.75 12.61
C ARG A 132 15.40 8.27 12.68
N ASN A 133 15.38 8.92 11.53
CA ASN A 133 15.17 10.35 11.37
C ASN A 133 14.35 10.59 10.10
N GLU A 134 13.39 11.50 10.15
CA GLU A 134 12.50 11.81 9.03
C GLU A 134 13.25 12.27 7.76
N SER A 135 14.45 12.81 7.91
CA SER A 135 15.29 13.30 6.81
C SER A 135 16.31 12.27 6.29
N THR A 136 16.33 11.06 6.84
CA THR A 136 17.18 9.95 6.37
C THR A 136 16.37 8.90 5.65
N ASP A 137 17.02 8.17 4.75
CA ASP A 137 16.37 7.06 4.05
C ASP A 137 15.84 6.00 5.04
N TYR A 138 14.80 5.28 4.62
CA TYR A 138 14.22 4.21 5.43
C TYR A 138 15.28 3.20 5.89
N THR A 139 15.42 3.07 7.20
CA THR A 139 16.38 2.15 7.85
C THR A 139 15.77 0.81 8.24
N SER A 140 14.44 0.74 8.29
CA SER A 140 13.69 -0.48 8.63
C SER A 140 12.52 -0.63 7.68
N LEU A 141 12.51 -1.75 6.95
CA LEU A 141 11.39 -2.16 6.12
C LEU A 141 10.93 -3.53 6.60
N VAL A 142 9.70 -3.62 7.08
CA VAL A 142 9.16 -4.83 7.72
C VAL A 142 7.86 -5.24 7.06
N CYS A 143 7.72 -6.53 6.74
CA CYS A 143 6.46 -7.14 6.33
C CYS A 143 6.17 -8.34 7.22
N LYS A 144 5.17 -8.26 8.11
CA LYS A 144 4.85 -9.32 9.08
C LYS A 144 3.36 -9.33 9.42
N LYS A 145 2.70 -10.49 9.40
CA LYS A 145 1.29 -10.62 9.77
C LYS A 145 1.10 -10.32 11.26
N ARG A 146 0.36 -9.27 11.58
CA ARG A 146 0.00 -8.88 12.95
C ARG A 146 -1.45 -8.38 13.03
N HIS A 147 -1.88 -7.57 12.06
CA HIS A 147 -3.15 -6.84 12.08
C HIS A 147 -4.08 -7.21 10.92
N HIS A 148 -3.56 -7.83 9.86
CA HIS A 148 -4.35 -8.25 8.70
C HIS A 148 -4.73 -9.73 8.78
N GLU A 149 -5.78 -10.13 8.05
CA GLU A 149 -6.37 -11.48 8.06
C GLU A 149 -5.36 -12.59 7.70
N LYS A 150 -4.50 -12.33 6.72
CA LYS A 150 -3.57 -13.27 6.09
C LYS A 150 -2.16 -12.69 6.02
N SER A 151 -1.16 -13.56 6.11
CA SER A 151 0.18 -13.18 5.64
C SER A 151 0.16 -13.05 4.12
N ILE A 152 0.84 -12.03 3.61
CA ILE A 152 0.98 -11.77 2.17
C ILE A 152 2.33 -12.25 1.62
N ARG A 153 3.26 -12.70 2.48
CA ARG A 153 4.59 -13.19 2.08
C ARG A 153 4.88 -14.53 2.73
N GLU A 154 5.62 -15.38 2.03
CA GLU A 154 6.12 -16.64 2.59
C GLU A 154 7.13 -16.39 3.71
N THR A 155 8.03 -15.42 3.50
CA THR A 155 9.03 -15.01 4.47
C THR A 155 8.63 -13.69 5.12
N GLU A 156 8.27 -13.76 6.41
CA GLU A 156 7.98 -12.58 7.22
C GLU A 156 9.26 -11.94 7.78
N GLY A 157 9.17 -10.65 8.11
CA GLY A 157 10.23 -9.89 8.76
C GLY A 157 10.79 -8.79 7.88
N ASN A 158 12.10 -8.58 7.98
CA ASN A 158 12.77 -7.49 7.29
C ASN A 158 12.88 -7.78 5.78
N PHE A 159 12.77 -6.74 4.96
CA PHE A 159 13.01 -6.82 3.54
C PHE A 159 13.83 -5.62 3.04
N THR A 160 14.22 -5.68 1.77
CA THR A 160 14.81 -4.54 1.05
C THR A 160 14.00 -4.31 -0.22
N MET A 161 13.99 -3.07 -0.71
CA MET A 161 13.22 -2.69 -1.90
C MET A 161 14.12 -2.08 -2.97
N ASP A 162 13.72 -2.25 -4.22
CA ASP A 162 14.32 -1.55 -5.37
C ASP A 162 13.72 -0.15 -5.53
N ASP A 163 12.40 -0.05 -5.36
CA ASP A 163 11.66 1.21 -5.45
C ASP A 163 10.31 1.10 -4.73
N TYR A 164 9.66 2.24 -4.51
CA TYR A 164 8.26 2.32 -4.10
C TYR A 164 7.56 3.48 -4.79
N GLU A 165 6.26 3.33 -5.03
CA GLU A 165 5.42 4.35 -5.61
C GLU A 165 4.15 4.52 -4.77
N VAL A 166 3.68 5.76 -4.66
CA VAL A 166 2.40 6.09 -4.03
C VAL A 166 1.52 6.78 -5.05
N PHE A 167 0.32 6.25 -5.23
CA PHE A 167 -0.69 6.78 -6.15
C PHE A 167 -1.91 7.24 -5.38
N GLN A 168 -2.45 8.40 -5.72
CA GLN A 168 -3.81 8.77 -5.34
C GLN A 168 -4.81 8.21 -6.35
N ILE A 169 -5.87 7.62 -5.85
CA ILE A 169 -7.00 7.13 -6.63
C ILE A 169 -8.04 8.25 -6.75
N LEU A 170 -8.31 8.65 -7.98
CA LEU A 170 -9.35 9.61 -8.31
C LEU A 170 -10.44 8.91 -9.10
N LYS A 171 -11.71 9.21 -8.80
CA LYS A 171 -12.82 8.79 -9.68
C LYS A 171 -12.70 9.52 -11.02
N ARG A 172 -12.94 8.80 -12.11
CA ARG A 172 -13.09 9.38 -13.45
C ARG A 172 -14.45 10.05 -13.61
#